data_AF-A0A1H6KB66-F1
#
_entry.id   AF-A0A1H6KB66-F1
#
_cell.length_a   1.000
_cell.length_b   1.000
_cell.length_c   1.000
_cell.angle_alpha   90.00
_cell.angle_beta   90.00
_cell.angle_gamma   90.00
#
_symmetry.space_group_name_H-M   'P 1'
#
loop_
_entity.id
_entity.type
_entity.pdbx_description
1 polymer ?
#
loop_
_entity_poly.entity_id
_entity_poly.type
_entity_poly.pdbx_seq_one_letter_code
_entity_poly.pdbx_strand_id
1 'polypeptide(L)'
;MTGGEYLDLLEKSQKKAHEKLFEEYYSYVRAIAYNRLRSVGTNEDVEECISDIFARIFFTFGEKYNNGDMKPFIGVVAKRISIDHYRSLMRHTDKTFSIDEDTSRELSSDEDLVSESERTELRRILMDSINLLGEPDSTIIIQKYYYAKRSQQIGELLSMKPSTVRMRCKRAVEKLRSILVKRGIKEEMI
;
A
#
# COMPACT_ATOMS: atom_id res chain seq x y z
N MET A 1 13.97 11.38 7.86
CA MET A 1 15.39 11.06 8.13
C MET A 1 15.93 10.13 7.06
N THR A 2 17.23 10.20 6.82
CA THR A 2 17.95 9.26 5.96
C THR A 2 18.34 7.98 6.71
N GLY A 3 18.66 6.93 5.96
CA GLY A 3 19.14 5.68 6.55
C GLY A 3 20.43 5.85 7.37
N GLY A 4 21.37 6.67 6.88
CA GLY A 4 22.60 7.01 7.60
C GLY A 4 22.33 7.68 8.95
N GLU A 5 21.45 8.70 8.98
CA GLU A 5 21.07 9.36 10.23
C GLU A 5 20.47 8.38 11.26
N TYR A 6 19.71 7.40 10.80
CA TYR A 6 19.15 6.37 11.66
C TYR A 6 20.21 5.38 12.17
N LEU A 7 21.17 4.97 11.34
CA LEU A 7 22.29 4.12 11.75
C LEU A 7 23.19 4.82 12.78
N ASP A 8 23.53 6.08 12.55
CA ASP A 8 24.30 6.90 13.49
C ASP A 8 23.62 7.02 14.86
N LEU A 9 22.28 7.08 14.86
CA LEU A 9 21.49 7.09 16.10
C LEU A 9 21.44 5.70 16.75
N LEU A 10 21.32 4.64 15.96
CA LEU A 10 21.34 3.26 16.46
C LEU A 10 22.65 2.94 17.19
N GLU A 11 23.79 3.37 16.65
CA GLU A 11 25.10 3.21 17.28
C GLU A 11 25.19 3.90 18.65
N LYS A 12 24.54 5.07 18.79
CA LYS A 12 24.55 5.85 20.03
C LYS A 12 23.52 5.34 21.05
N SER A 13 22.32 5.04 20.59
CA SER A 13 21.21 4.60 21.44
C SER A 13 20.08 4.01 20.60
N GLN A 14 19.91 2.69 20.70
CA GLN A 14 18.81 1.97 20.05
C GLN A 14 17.44 2.54 20.39
N LYS A 15 17.20 2.87 21.67
CA LYS A 15 15.93 3.45 22.12
C LYS A 15 15.62 4.77 21.41
N LYS A 16 16.57 5.71 21.40
CA LYS A 16 16.37 7.03 20.77
C LYS A 16 16.18 6.93 19.26
N ALA A 17 16.90 6.01 18.61
CA ALA A 17 16.74 5.78 17.18
C ALA A 17 15.31 5.31 16.85
N HIS A 18 14.82 4.31 17.59
CA HIS A 18 13.47 3.76 17.41
C HIS A 18 12.38 4.79 17.71
N GLU A 19 12.52 5.56 18.80
CA GLU A 19 11.58 6.63 19.16
C GLU A 19 11.50 7.69 18.06
N LYS A 20 12.65 8.18 17.58
CA LYS A 20 12.69 9.16 16.49
C LYS A 20 12.05 8.64 15.20
N LEU A 21 12.32 7.38 14.85
CA LEU A 21 11.73 6.77 13.65
C LEU A 21 10.22 6.65 13.78
N PHE A 22 9.75 6.23 14.95
CA PHE A 22 8.33 6.11 15.23
C PHE A 22 7.63 7.46 15.13
N GLU A 23 8.14 8.49 15.82
CA GLU A 23 7.59 9.84 15.77
C GLU A 23 7.49 10.40 14.35
N GLU A 24 8.54 10.21 13.55
CA GLU A 24 8.60 10.76 12.19
C GLU A 24 7.68 10.03 11.20
N TYR A 25 7.55 8.70 11.32
CA TYR A 25 6.85 7.89 10.31
C TYR A 25 5.52 7.28 10.77
N TYR A 26 5.11 7.48 12.03
CA TYR A 26 3.87 6.90 12.57
C TYR A 26 2.66 7.27 11.73
N SER A 27 2.45 8.56 11.44
CA SER A 27 1.31 9.04 10.65
C SER A 27 1.29 8.44 9.24
N TYR A 28 2.46 8.32 8.60
CA TYR A 28 2.60 7.73 7.27
C TYR A 28 2.27 6.23 7.27
N VAL A 29 2.85 5.48 8.21
CA VAL A 29 2.59 4.04 8.38
C VAL A 29 1.13 3.78 8.73
N ARG A 30 0.57 4.58 9.64
CA ARG A 30 -0.85 4.54 10.03
C ARG A 30 -1.76 4.77 8.84
N ALA A 31 -1.48 5.76 8.00
CA ALA A 31 -2.27 6.01 6.79
C ALA A 31 -2.25 4.80 5.84
N ILE A 32 -1.11 4.13 5.68
CA ILE A 32 -1.00 2.92 4.84
C ILE A 32 -1.82 1.76 5.43
N ALA A 33 -1.62 1.47 6.72
CA ALA A 33 -2.31 0.38 7.41
C ALA A 33 -3.82 0.61 7.45
N TYR A 34 -4.27 1.80 7.86
CA TYR A 34 -5.67 2.16 7.93
C TYR A 34 -6.35 2.06 6.57
N ASN A 35 -5.79 2.67 5.52
CA ASN A 35 -6.40 2.60 4.18
C ASN A 35 -6.52 1.17 3.64
N ARG A 36 -5.66 0.27 4.09
CA ARG A 36 -5.69 -1.14 3.73
C ARG A 36 -6.72 -1.94 4.52
N LEU A 37 -6.83 -1.68 5.83
CA LEU A 37 -7.58 -2.54 6.76
C LEU A 37 -8.96 -2.01 7.12
N ARG A 38 -9.26 -0.72 6.90
CA ARG A 38 -10.51 -0.06 7.31
C ARG A 38 -11.80 -0.74 6.83
N SER A 39 -11.74 -1.57 5.79
CA SER A 39 -12.92 -2.26 5.24
C SER A 39 -13.07 -3.69 5.76
N VAL A 40 -12.16 -4.19 6.60
CA VAL A 40 -12.10 -5.60 7.01
C VAL A 40 -11.72 -5.83 8.47
N GLY A 41 -11.13 -4.82 9.13
CA GLY A 41 -10.62 -4.93 10.50
C GLY A 41 -11.01 -3.71 11.34
N THR A 42 -10.78 -3.83 12.64
CA THR A 42 -11.05 -2.78 13.62
C THR A 42 -9.88 -1.80 13.74
N ASN A 43 -10.02 -0.77 14.59
CA ASN A 43 -8.89 0.11 14.89
C ASN A 43 -7.78 -0.64 15.64
N GLU A 44 -8.11 -1.64 16.46
CA GLU A 44 -7.14 -2.49 17.14
C GLU A 44 -6.31 -3.30 16.15
N ASP A 45 -6.92 -3.88 15.11
CA ASP A 45 -6.19 -4.56 14.02
C ASP A 45 -5.23 -3.62 13.29
N VAL A 46 -5.62 -2.35 13.12
CA VAL A 46 -4.76 -1.32 12.53
C VAL A 46 -3.56 -1.02 13.40
N GLU A 47 -3.74 -0.82 14.71
CA GLU A 47 -2.64 -0.55 15.64
C GLU A 47 -1.71 -1.78 15.82
N GLU A 48 -2.25 -3.00 15.78
CA GLU A 48 -1.44 -4.22 15.73
C GLU A 48 -0.59 -4.27 14.46
N CYS A 49 -1.19 -4.00 13.30
CA CYS A 49 -0.46 -3.95 12.03
C CYS A 49 0.64 -2.88 12.04
N ILE A 50 0.40 -1.70 12.61
CA ILE A 50 1.42 -0.64 12.77
C ILE A 50 2.57 -1.13 13.64
N SER A 51 2.26 -1.79 14.75
CA SER A 51 3.25 -2.36 15.67
C SER A 51 4.15 -3.38 14.98
N ASP A 52 3.57 -4.29 14.19
CA ASP A 52 4.31 -5.27 13.38
C ASP A 52 5.20 -4.61 12.33
N ILE A 53 4.73 -3.52 11.72
CA ILE A 53 5.51 -2.77 10.72
C ILE A 53 6.77 -2.19 11.35
N PHE A 54 6.63 -1.48 12.47
CA PHE A 54 7.77 -0.91 13.17
C PHE A 54 8.71 -1.98 13.71
N ALA A 55 8.17 -3.05 14.31
CA ALA A 55 8.98 -4.20 14.73
C ALA A 55 9.79 -4.76 13.56
N ARG A 56 9.15 -4.95 12.40
CA ARG A 56 9.85 -5.46 11.21
C ARG A 56 10.94 -4.51 10.73
N ILE A 57 10.69 -3.20 10.73
CA ILE A 57 11.69 -2.20 10.35
C ILE A 57 12.89 -2.30 11.29
N PHE A 58 12.65 -2.31 12.61
CA PHE A 58 13.71 -2.41 13.61
C PHE A 58 14.58 -3.66 13.45
N PHE A 59 13.99 -4.81 13.08
CA PHE A 59 14.75 -6.05 12.87
C PHE A 59 15.41 -6.18 11.50
N THR A 60 14.91 -5.48 10.47
CA THR A 60 15.36 -5.68 9.08
C THR A 60 16.25 -4.55 8.59
N PHE A 61 16.22 -3.39 9.26
CA PHE A 61 17.04 -2.26 8.85
C PHE A 61 18.52 -2.57 9.07
N GLY A 62 19.34 -2.27 8.06
CA GLY A 62 20.78 -2.53 8.09
C GLY A 62 21.51 -1.67 7.06
N GLU A 63 22.84 -1.75 7.05
CA GLU A 63 23.75 -0.87 6.29
C GLU A 63 23.42 -0.75 4.78
N LYS A 64 22.74 -1.75 4.21
CA LYS A 64 22.30 -1.75 2.81
C LYS A 64 21.33 -0.61 2.45
N TYR A 65 20.74 0.03 3.44
CA TYR A 65 19.79 1.15 3.29
C TYR A 65 20.36 2.49 3.77
N ASN A 66 21.68 2.59 3.94
CA ASN A 66 22.37 3.79 4.44
C ASN A 66 22.11 5.03 3.55
N ASN A 67 22.19 4.86 2.23
CA ASN A 67 22.19 5.99 1.31
C ASN A 67 20.80 6.24 0.71
N GLY A 68 19.96 6.99 1.43
CA GLY A 68 18.69 7.50 0.91
C GLY A 68 17.66 7.86 1.97
N ASP A 69 16.59 8.51 1.52
CA ASP A 69 15.37 8.70 2.32
C ASP A 69 14.84 7.33 2.75
N MET A 70 14.45 7.18 4.02
CA MET A 70 13.88 5.94 4.54
C MET A 70 12.41 5.76 4.14
N LYS A 71 11.71 6.83 3.76
CA LYS A 71 10.28 6.81 3.42
C LYS A 71 9.91 5.74 2.38
N PRO A 72 10.64 5.55 1.26
CA PRO A 72 10.36 4.48 0.30
C PRO A 72 10.51 3.07 0.89
N PHE A 73 11.56 2.83 1.68
CA PHE A 73 11.78 1.53 2.34
C PHE A 73 10.65 1.23 3.33
N ILE A 74 10.31 2.19 4.19
CA ILE A 74 9.22 2.09 5.16
C ILE A 74 7.89 1.83 4.44
N GLY A 75 7.62 2.54 3.34
CA GLY A 75 6.42 2.34 2.53
C GLY A 75 6.31 0.92 1.95
N VAL A 76 7.42 0.33 1.50
CA VAL A 76 7.45 -1.06 1.01
C VAL A 76 7.14 -2.05 2.13
N VAL A 77 7.78 -1.89 3.30
CA VAL A 77 7.56 -2.76 4.46
C VAL A 77 6.11 -2.64 4.96
N ALA A 78 5.63 -1.41 5.14
CA ALA A 78 4.27 -1.11 5.57
C ALA A 78 3.23 -1.74 4.65
N LYS A 79 3.34 -1.49 3.34
CA LYS A 79 2.43 -2.06 2.34
C LYS A 79 2.40 -3.58 2.39
N ARG A 80 3.56 -4.23 2.52
CA ARG A 80 3.64 -5.70 2.55
C ARG A 80 2.94 -6.26 3.77
N ILE A 81 3.24 -5.75 4.97
CA ILE A 81 2.66 -6.24 6.22
C ILE A 81 1.16 -5.97 6.28
N SER A 82 0.71 -4.79 5.86
CA SER A 82 -0.74 -4.50 5.82
C SER A 82 -1.49 -5.41 4.85
N ILE A 83 -0.87 -5.83 3.74
CA ILE A 83 -1.47 -6.83 2.83
C ILE A 83 -1.57 -8.20 3.51
N ASP A 84 -0.57 -8.59 4.29
CA ASP A 84 -0.56 -9.88 4.99
C ASP A 84 -1.62 -9.90 6.11
N HIS A 85 -1.74 -8.80 6.87
CA HIS A 85 -2.82 -8.56 7.84
C HIS A 85 -4.20 -8.61 7.19
N TYR A 86 -4.42 -7.85 6.11
CA TYR A 86 -5.67 -7.85 5.34
C TYR A 86 -6.09 -9.27 4.92
N ARG A 87 -5.12 -10.05 4.41
CA ARG A 87 -5.36 -11.44 4.01
C ARG A 87 -5.66 -12.34 5.19
N SER A 88 -5.14 -12.05 6.37
CA SER A 88 -5.43 -12.80 7.60
C SER A 88 -6.86 -12.57 8.04
N LEU A 89 -7.25 -11.30 8.17
CA LEU A 89 -8.59 -10.89 8.56
C LEU A 89 -9.63 -11.44 7.59
N MET A 90 -9.42 -11.32 6.28
CA MET A 90 -10.37 -11.85 5.28
C MET A 90 -10.59 -13.36 5.37
N ARG A 91 -9.60 -14.16 5.79
CA ARG A 91 -9.81 -15.60 6.04
C ARG A 91 -10.69 -15.86 7.26
N HIS A 92 -10.76 -14.92 8.19
CA HIS A 92 -11.56 -15.00 9.40
C HIS A 92 -12.96 -14.41 9.17
N THR A 93 -13.08 -13.36 8.35
CA THR A 93 -14.35 -12.72 7.96
C THR A 93 -15.23 -13.61 7.07
N ASP A 94 -14.68 -14.55 6.29
CA ASP A 94 -15.49 -15.56 5.58
C ASP A 94 -16.38 -16.43 6.52
N LYS A 95 -16.22 -16.31 7.85
CA LYS A 95 -17.11 -16.89 8.86
C LYS A 95 -18.04 -15.90 9.57
N THR A 96 -17.82 -14.60 9.45
CA THR A 96 -18.54 -13.59 10.24
C THR A 96 -18.64 -12.29 9.46
N PHE A 97 -19.69 -12.15 8.64
CA PHE A 97 -20.05 -10.85 8.09
C PHE A 97 -20.75 -10.02 9.16
N SER A 98 -20.11 -8.96 9.61
CA SER A 98 -20.77 -7.77 10.14
C SER A 98 -20.12 -6.58 9.43
N ILE A 99 -20.91 -5.94 8.57
CA ILE A 99 -20.63 -4.60 8.06
C ILE A 99 -21.02 -3.68 9.20
N ASP A 100 -20.04 -2.98 9.75
CA ASP A 100 -20.34 -1.71 10.41
C ASP A 100 -19.73 -0.61 9.56
N GLU A 101 -20.63 0.26 9.14
CA GLU A 101 -20.40 1.43 8.34
C GLU A 101 -19.93 2.55 9.28
N ASP A 102 -19.13 3.46 8.74
CA ASP A 102 -18.81 4.76 9.31
C ASP A 102 -17.61 4.87 10.29
N THR A 103 -16.47 5.29 9.73
CA THR A 103 -15.83 6.51 10.23
C THR A 103 -14.95 7.10 9.13
N SER A 104 -15.48 8.10 8.44
CA SER A 104 -14.67 9.04 7.68
C SER A 104 -13.85 9.88 8.65
N ARG A 105 -12.58 9.54 8.82
CA ARG A 105 -11.56 10.48 9.31
C ARG A 105 -10.49 10.59 8.23
N GLU A 106 -10.59 11.66 7.45
CA GLU A 106 -9.49 12.13 6.63
C GLU A 106 -8.29 12.38 7.56
N LEU A 107 -7.25 11.57 7.39
CA LEU A 107 -5.93 11.88 7.90
C LEU A 107 -5.31 12.87 6.90
N SER A 108 -5.63 14.15 7.04
CA SER A 108 -4.83 15.22 6.48
C SER A 108 -3.52 15.28 7.27
N SER A 109 -2.44 14.80 6.65
CA SER A 109 -1.09 15.16 7.09
C SER A 109 -0.73 16.46 6.41
N ASP A 110 -0.53 17.52 7.19
CA ASP A 110 -0.23 18.91 6.78
C ASP A 110 1.12 19.12 6.04
N GLU A 111 1.76 18.06 5.54
CA GLU A 111 2.99 18.18 4.75
C GLU A 111 2.70 17.99 3.26
N ASP A 112 2.77 19.12 2.55
CA ASP A 112 2.92 19.28 1.09
C ASP A 112 1.66 19.67 0.27
N LEU A 113 1.07 20.84 0.54
CA LEU A 113 0.02 21.43 -0.29
C LEU A 113 0.41 21.67 -1.76
N VAL A 114 1.71 21.82 -2.06
CA VAL A 114 2.21 21.92 -3.45
C VAL A 114 2.36 20.55 -4.11
N SER A 115 2.64 19.48 -3.34
CA SER A 115 2.67 18.11 -3.85
C SER A 115 1.27 17.48 -3.97
N GLU A 116 0.29 17.98 -3.23
CA GLU A 116 -1.09 17.47 -3.23
C GLU A 116 -1.72 17.58 -4.62
N SER A 117 -1.50 18.71 -5.31
CA SER A 117 -2.03 18.94 -6.67
C SER A 117 -1.40 17.99 -7.70
N GLU A 118 -0.07 17.86 -7.67
CA GLU A 118 0.66 16.93 -8.55
C GLU A 118 0.29 15.48 -8.27
N ARG A 119 0.15 15.09 -7.00
CA ARG A 119 -0.29 13.75 -6.58
C ARG A 119 -1.74 13.48 -6.98
N THR A 120 -2.62 14.49 -6.87
CA THR A 120 -4.02 14.39 -7.29
C THR A 120 -4.12 14.22 -8.80
N GLU A 121 -3.32 14.95 -9.56
CA GLU A 121 -3.27 14.84 -11.02
C GLU A 121 -2.70 13.49 -11.46
N LEU A 122 -1.61 13.02 -10.85
CA LEU A 122 -1.07 11.68 -11.10
C LEU A 122 -2.08 10.58 -10.77
N ARG A 123 -2.81 10.72 -9.66
CA ARG A 123 -3.87 9.78 -9.27
C ARG A 123 -5.01 9.78 -10.28
N ARG A 124 -5.41 10.95 -10.77
CA ARG A 124 -6.42 11.10 -11.83
C ARG A 124 -5.96 10.41 -13.11
N ILE A 125 -4.76 10.71 -13.58
CA ILE A 125 -4.16 10.08 -14.77
C ILE A 125 -4.12 8.56 -14.64
N LEU A 126 -3.73 8.04 -13.47
CA LEU A 126 -3.69 6.61 -13.22
C LEU A 126 -5.09 5.98 -13.29
N MET A 127 -6.07 6.57 -12.60
CA MET A 127 -7.45 6.05 -12.60
C MET A 127 -8.09 6.10 -13.99
N ASP A 128 -7.90 7.19 -14.73
CA ASP A 128 -8.36 7.30 -16.12
C ASP A 128 -7.71 6.22 -17.00
N SER A 129 -6.41 5.97 -16.80
CA SER A 129 -5.68 4.95 -17.56
C SER A 129 -6.15 3.53 -17.23
N ILE A 130 -6.50 3.26 -15.97
CA ILE A 130 -7.13 1.99 -15.56
C ILE A 130 -8.51 1.85 -16.21
N ASN A 131 -9.32 2.92 -16.22
CA ASN A 131 -10.64 2.91 -16.84
C ASN A 131 -10.57 2.64 -18.36
N LEU A 132 -9.55 3.17 -19.04
CA LEU A 132 -9.29 2.92 -20.47
C LEU A 132 -8.93 1.46 -20.80
N LEU A 133 -8.64 0.62 -19.80
CA LEU A 133 -8.48 -0.81 -20.04
C LEU A 133 -9.78 -1.45 -20.51
N GLY A 134 -10.93 -0.94 -20.03
CA GLY A 134 -12.26 -1.46 -20.27
C GLY A 134 -12.59 -2.67 -19.39
N GLU A 135 -13.88 -2.94 -19.20
CA GLU A 135 -14.33 -4.13 -18.47
C GLU A 135 -14.08 -5.41 -19.30
N PRO A 136 -13.69 -6.53 -18.67
CA PRO A 136 -13.47 -6.73 -17.22
C PRO A 136 -12.06 -6.35 -16.70
N ASP A 137 -11.16 -5.84 -17.56
CA ASP A 137 -9.74 -5.68 -17.22
C ASP A 137 -9.49 -4.59 -16.17
N SER A 138 -10.22 -3.48 -16.24
CA SER A 138 -10.25 -2.44 -15.20
C SER A 138 -10.59 -3.04 -13.83
N THR A 139 -11.70 -3.78 -13.75
CA THR A 139 -12.10 -4.46 -12.50
C THR A 139 -11.05 -5.46 -12.04
N ILE A 140 -10.45 -6.25 -12.93
CA ILE A 140 -9.39 -7.20 -12.57
C ILE A 140 -8.20 -6.47 -11.94
N ILE A 141 -7.75 -5.35 -12.51
CA ILE A 141 -6.62 -4.57 -11.98
C ILE A 141 -6.96 -3.99 -10.60
N ILE A 142 -8.13 -3.37 -10.44
CA ILE A 142 -8.56 -2.79 -9.17
C ILE A 142 -8.66 -3.89 -8.10
N GLN A 143 -9.34 -5.00 -8.39
CA GLN A 143 -9.50 -6.09 -7.44
C GLN A 143 -8.18 -6.75 -7.06
N LYS A 144 -7.25 -6.87 -8.03
CA LYS A 144 -5.94 -7.49 -7.80
C LYS A 144 -4.99 -6.61 -6.98
N TYR A 145 -4.87 -5.33 -7.33
CA TYR A 145 -3.83 -4.45 -6.79
C TYR A 145 -4.35 -3.51 -5.71
N TYR A 146 -5.60 -3.04 -5.83
CA TYR A 146 -6.23 -2.21 -4.82
C TYR A 146 -6.87 -3.03 -3.72
N TYR A 147 -7.61 -4.11 -4.02
CA TYR A 147 -8.24 -4.97 -2.99
C TYR A 147 -7.42 -6.22 -2.64
N ALA A 148 -6.24 -6.40 -3.23
CA ALA A 148 -5.35 -7.54 -2.95
C ALA A 148 -5.99 -8.94 -3.11
N LYS A 149 -7.08 -9.05 -3.88
CA LYS A 149 -7.81 -10.31 -4.07
C LYS A 149 -6.98 -11.33 -4.83
N ARG A 150 -7.16 -12.60 -4.48
CA ARG A 150 -6.56 -13.73 -5.22
C ARG A 150 -7.31 -13.93 -6.54
N SER A 151 -6.63 -14.50 -7.54
CA SER A 151 -7.23 -14.75 -8.85
C SER A 151 -8.45 -15.67 -8.78
N GLN A 152 -8.54 -16.52 -7.75
CA GLN A 152 -9.72 -17.32 -7.42
C GLN A 152 -10.92 -16.43 -7.07
N GLN A 153 -10.77 -15.56 -6.07
CA GLN A 153 -11.82 -14.63 -5.61
C GLN A 153 -12.28 -13.67 -6.70
N ILE A 154 -11.36 -13.19 -7.54
CA ILE A 154 -11.70 -12.34 -8.70
C ILE A 154 -12.46 -13.16 -9.74
N GLY A 155 -12.09 -14.42 -9.93
CA GLY A 155 -12.77 -15.35 -10.83
C GLY A 155 -14.21 -15.61 -10.38
N GLU A 156 -14.44 -15.82 -9.10
CA GLU A 156 -15.78 -15.94 -8.52
C GLU A 156 -16.61 -14.67 -8.74
N LEU A 157 -16.05 -13.50 -8.42
CA LEU A 157 -16.71 -12.20 -8.60
C LEU A 157 -17.14 -11.95 -10.06
N LEU A 158 -16.30 -12.33 -11.02
CA LEU A 158 -16.51 -12.05 -12.45
C LEU A 158 -17.03 -13.25 -13.25
N SER A 159 -17.36 -14.36 -12.58
CA SER A 159 -17.74 -15.62 -13.23
C SER A 159 -16.71 -16.11 -14.28
N MET A 160 -15.42 -16.07 -13.92
CA MET A 160 -14.28 -16.48 -14.76
C MET A 160 -13.41 -17.54 -14.10
N LYS A 161 -12.76 -18.38 -14.93
CA LYS A 161 -11.71 -19.29 -14.43
C LYS A 161 -10.53 -18.49 -13.87
N PRO A 162 -9.90 -18.91 -12.76
CA PRO A 162 -8.75 -18.21 -12.18
C PRO A 162 -7.55 -18.09 -13.14
N SER A 163 -7.39 -19.05 -14.06
CA SER A 163 -6.39 -18.99 -15.14
C SER A 163 -6.66 -17.86 -16.13
N THR A 164 -7.92 -17.66 -16.51
CA THR A 164 -8.35 -16.55 -17.36
C THR A 164 -8.06 -15.22 -16.69
N VAL A 165 -8.39 -15.06 -15.40
CA VAL A 165 -8.08 -13.85 -14.63
C VAL A 165 -6.58 -13.55 -14.64
N ARG A 166 -5.71 -14.55 -14.42
CA ARG A 166 -4.25 -14.35 -14.46
C ARG A 166 -3.76 -13.87 -15.82
N MET A 167 -4.25 -14.49 -16.91
CA MET A 167 -3.89 -14.11 -18.27
C MET A 167 -4.34 -12.68 -18.58
N ARG A 168 -5.60 -12.34 -18.27
CA ARG A 168 -6.15 -11.00 -18.46
C ARG A 168 -5.41 -9.96 -17.64
N CYS A 169 -5.13 -10.24 -16.37
CA CYS A 169 -4.34 -9.37 -15.50
C CYS A 169 -2.96 -9.05 -16.09
N LYS A 170 -2.23 -10.05 -16.61
CA LYS A 170 -0.93 -9.83 -17.24
C LYS A 170 -1.04 -8.87 -18.44
N ARG A 171 -1.97 -9.14 -19.36
CA ARG A 171 -2.21 -8.30 -20.55
C ARG A 171 -2.68 -6.89 -20.18
N ALA A 172 -3.53 -6.77 -19.16
CA ALA A 172 -4.03 -5.51 -18.66
C ALA A 172 -2.90 -4.64 -18.07
N VAL A 173 -1.95 -5.23 -17.34
CA VAL A 173 -0.75 -4.51 -16.84
C VAL A 173 0.14 -4.04 -17.99
N GLU A 174 0.39 -4.89 -18.99
CA GLU A 174 1.18 -4.52 -20.18
C GLU A 174 0.51 -3.36 -20.95
N LYS A 175 -0.82 -3.43 -21.14
CA LYS A 175 -1.61 -2.36 -21.76
C LYS A 175 -1.57 -1.09 -20.92
N LEU A 176 -1.73 -1.18 -19.60
CA LEU A 176 -1.69 -0.04 -18.69
C LEU A 176 -0.34 0.68 -18.77
N ARG A 177 0.77 -0.06 -18.75
CA ARG A 177 2.12 0.50 -18.93
C ARG A 177 2.20 1.31 -20.23
N SER A 178 1.72 0.75 -21.34
CA SER A 178 1.75 1.45 -22.64
C SER A 178 0.90 2.74 -22.65
N ILE A 179 -0.22 2.78 -21.92
CA ILE A 179 -1.08 3.96 -21.80
C ILE A 179 -0.37 5.04 -20.98
N LEU A 180 0.23 4.67 -19.85
CA LEU A 180 0.91 5.60 -18.95
C LEU A 180 2.13 6.24 -19.63
N VAL A 181 2.93 5.46 -20.38
CA VAL A 181 4.06 5.98 -21.18
C VAL A 181 3.59 6.98 -22.23
N LYS A 182 2.48 6.69 -22.95
CA LYS A 182 1.89 7.64 -23.91
C LYS A 182 1.38 8.94 -23.27
N ARG A 183 1.04 8.89 -21.98
CA ARG A 183 0.63 10.05 -21.19
C ARG A 183 1.81 10.78 -20.53
N GLY A 184 3.06 10.43 -20.87
CA GLY A 184 4.26 11.12 -20.40
C GLY A 184 4.80 10.62 -19.06
N ILE A 185 4.25 9.53 -18.51
CA ILE A 185 4.81 8.91 -17.31
C ILE A 185 5.99 8.04 -17.72
N LYS A 186 7.17 8.34 -17.16
CA LYS A 186 8.41 7.61 -17.47
C LYS A 186 8.27 6.14 -17.04
N GLU A 187 8.82 5.23 -17.84
CA GLU A 187 8.77 3.79 -17.57
C GLU A 187 9.44 3.40 -16.25
N GLU A 188 10.42 4.17 -15.81
CA GLU A 188 11.11 4.06 -14.52
C GLU A 188 10.18 4.29 -13.31
N MET A 189 9.03 4.92 -13.52
CA MET A 189 8.04 5.26 -12.49
C MET A 189 6.86 4.28 -12.43
N ILE A 190 6.83 3.24 -13.29
CA ILE A 190 5.70 2.29 -13.47
C ILE A 190 6.08 0.87 -13.00
#